data_AF-A0A0E0EF84-F1
#
_entry.id   AF-A0A0E0EF84-F1
#
_cell.length_a   1.000
_cell.length_b   1.000
_cell.length_c   1.000
_cell.angle_alpha   90.00
_cell.angle_beta   90.00
_cell.angle_gamma   90.00
#
_symmetry.space_group_name_H-M   'P 1'
#
loop_
_entity.id
_entity.type
_entity.pdbx_description
1 polymer ?
#
loop_
_entity_poly.entity_id
_entity_poly.type
_entity_poly.pdbx_seq_one_letter_code
_entity_poly.pdbx_strand_id
1 'polypeptide(L)'
;MEGPNRGIDMMDYALIEYDMRIKTGEQEKDDLQLIDGASMIGPGGLWNRPETICIPGDYGAVDITLSRFNCSAEATVEILISEVQSSFNLLLGCLTSDLDKEIRLFDGVISESRDLKRSVVAVTRDSFIDLKFEVGADLDKEIRLFDGVISESRDLKRSVVAVTRDSFIDLKFEVGAFPSSFDQHYVSFKEKIHGYDTQEIKTDFALISVNVTWSTLPAGLK
;
A
#
# COMPACT_ATOMS: atom_id res chain seq x y z
N MET A 1 2.69 -11.22 -14.60
CA MET A 1 1.33 -10.89 -15.08
C MET A 1 0.37 -11.39 -14.01
N GLU A 2 -0.48 -10.52 -13.45
CA GLU A 2 -1.34 -10.88 -12.29
C GLU A 2 -2.81 -10.95 -12.73
N GLY A 3 -3.32 -12.19 -12.88
CA GLY A 3 -4.73 -12.50 -13.14
C GLY A 3 -4.97 -13.40 -14.36
N PRO A 4 -6.13 -14.09 -14.43
CA PRO A 4 -6.52 -14.86 -15.60
C PRO A 4 -6.64 -13.98 -16.84
N ASN A 5 -6.25 -14.53 -17.99
CA ASN A 5 -6.06 -13.78 -19.23
C ASN A 5 -7.39 -13.42 -19.89
N ARG A 6 -8.34 -14.36 -19.93
CA ARG A 6 -9.66 -14.21 -20.55
C ARG A 6 -10.70 -15.11 -19.89
N GLY A 7 -11.93 -14.60 -19.76
CA GLY A 7 -13.12 -15.37 -19.41
C GLY A 7 -14.14 -15.34 -20.57
N ILE A 8 -14.70 -16.49 -20.95
CA ILE A 8 -15.76 -16.60 -21.95
C ILE A 8 -16.99 -17.25 -21.31
N ASP A 9 -18.14 -16.58 -21.39
CA ASP A 9 -19.43 -17.12 -20.97
C ASP A 9 -20.01 -18.04 -22.04
N MET A 10 -20.35 -19.27 -21.65
CA MET A 10 -20.98 -20.29 -22.48
C MET A 10 -22.14 -20.91 -21.70
N MET A 11 -23.27 -20.19 -21.60
CA MET A 11 -24.57 -20.73 -21.12
C MET A 11 -24.45 -21.50 -19.80
N ASP A 12 -24.38 -20.75 -18.70
CA ASP A 12 -24.15 -21.20 -17.31
C ASP A 12 -22.75 -21.76 -17.00
N TYR A 13 -21.85 -21.84 -18.00
CA TYR A 13 -20.45 -22.21 -17.83
C TYR A 13 -19.53 -21.03 -18.16
N ALA A 14 -18.52 -20.81 -17.34
CA ALA A 14 -17.44 -19.88 -17.65
C ALA A 14 -16.16 -20.67 -17.95
N LEU A 15 -15.53 -20.40 -19.10
CA LEU A 15 -14.17 -20.86 -19.38
C LEU A 15 -13.20 -19.78 -18.93
N ILE A 16 -12.29 -20.10 -18.01
CA ILE A 16 -11.20 -19.22 -17.58
C ILE A 16 -9.88 -19.79 -18.07
N GLU A 17 -9.17 -19.01 -18.87
CA GLU A 17 -7.80 -19.29 -19.30
C GLU A 17 -6.81 -18.47 -18.45
N TYR A 18 -5.72 -19.10 -18.02
CA TYR A 18 -4.73 -18.51 -17.14
C TYR A 18 -3.30 -18.91 -17.55
N ASP A 19 -2.39 -17.93 -17.50
CA ASP A 19 -0.94 -18.13 -17.50
C ASP A 19 -0.38 -17.23 -16.40
N MET A 20 -0.24 -17.77 -15.19
CA MET A 20 0.27 -17.04 -14.04
C MET A 20 1.71 -17.44 -13.76
N ARG A 21 2.55 -16.43 -13.49
CA ARG A 21 3.98 -16.59 -13.25
C ARG A 21 4.40 -15.79 -12.02
N ILE A 22 5.31 -16.34 -11.22
CA ILE A 22 5.97 -15.63 -10.13
C ILE A 22 7.12 -14.85 -10.72
N LYS A 23 7.10 -13.53 -10.50
CA LYS A 23 8.18 -12.66 -10.97
C LYS A 23 9.44 -12.91 -10.15
N THR A 24 10.52 -13.39 -10.78
CA THR A 24 11.78 -13.65 -10.07
C THR A 24 13.00 -12.92 -10.63
N GLY A 25 12.89 -12.32 -11.82
CA GLY A 25 13.96 -11.57 -12.46
C GLY A 25 13.47 -10.30 -13.17
N GLU A 26 14.37 -9.70 -13.94
CA GLU A 26 14.06 -8.52 -14.76
C GLU A 26 13.34 -8.90 -16.07
N GLN A 27 13.61 -10.10 -16.60
CA GLN A 27 13.03 -10.57 -17.85
C GLN A 27 12.00 -11.67 -17.60
N GLU A 28 10.93 -11.67 -18.39
CA GLU A 28 9.82 -12.63 -18.29
C GLU A 28 10.28 -14.10 -18.46
N LYS A 29 11.39 -14.33 -19.16
CA LYS A 29 12.02 -15.65 -19.31
C LYS A 29 12.56 -16.22 -17.99
N ASP A 30 12.84 -15.34 -17.02
CA ASP A 30 13.35 -15.68 -15.70
C ASP A 30 12.19 -15.96 -14.72
N ASP A 31 10.94 -15.64 -15.10
CA ASP A 31 9.78 -15.83 -14.25
C ASP A 31 9.38 -17.30 -14.17
N LEU A 32 9.11 -17.76 -12.96
CA LEU A 32 8.72 -19.14 -12.69
C LEU A 32 7.24 -19.31 -13.01
N GLN A 33 6.89 -20.26 -13.88
CA GLN A 33 5.50 -20.58 -14.17
C GLN A 33 4.81 -21.16 -12.93
N LEU A 34 3.68 -20.59 -12.54
CA LEU A 34 2.89 -21.01 -11.38
C LEU A 34 1.75 -21.93 -11.80
N ILE A 35 0.87 -21.45 -12.69
CA ILE A 35 -0.21 -22.21 -13.32
C ILE A 35 -0.33 -21.79 -14.78
N ASP A 36 -0.62 -22.74 -15.65
CA ASP A 36 -0.88 -22.51 -17.08
C ASP A 36 -1.93 -23.51 -17.56
N GLY A 37 -2.95 -23.00 -18.24
CA GLY A 37 -4.03 -23.81 -18.79
C GLY A 37 -5.38 -23.11 -18.75
N ALA A 38 -6.43 -23.92 -18.73
CA ALA A 38 -7.80 -23.44 -18.68
C ALA A 38 -8.68 -24.33 -17.80
N SER A 39 -9.67 -23.72 -17.16
CA SER A 39 -10.66 -24.43 -16.36
C SER A 39 -12.07 -23.99 -16.73
N MET A 40 -12.95 -24.98 -16.85
CA MET A 40 -14.38 -24.74 -17.03
C MET A 40 -15.05 -24.72 -15.66
N ILE A 41 -15.65 -23.59 -15.33
CA ILE A 41 -16.44 -23.40 -14.11
C ILE A 41 -17.90 -23.59 -14.51
N GLY A 42 -18.50 -24.66 -13.99
CA GLY A 42 -19.89 -25.01 -14.29
C GLY A 42 -20.92 -24.35 -13.38
N PRO A 43 -22.20 -24.73 -13.51
CA PRO A 43 -23.32 -24.15 -12.76
C PRO A 43 -23.34 -24.52 -11.27
N GLY A 44 -22.26 -25.08 -10.72
CA GLY A 44 -22.13 -25.39 -9.29
C GLY A 44 -22.06 -24.12 -8.43
N GLY A 45 -22.44 -24.24 -7.16
CA GLY A 45 -22.40 -23.16 -6.17
C GLY A 45 -23.76 -22.55 -5.86
N LEU A 46 -23.78 -21.43 -5.13
CA LEU A 46 -24.98 -20.62 -4.86
C LEU A 46 -24.88 -19.27 -5.57
N TRP A 47 -26.01 -18.69 -5.98
CA TRP A 47 -26.06 -17.32 -6.49
C TRP A 47 -25.68 -16.33 -5.41
N ASN A 48 -25.00 -15.25 -5.81
CA ASN A 48 -24.60 -14.13 -4.95
C ASN A 48 -23.81 -14.59 -3.71
N ARG A 49 -23.03 -15.65 -3.84
CA ARG A 49 -22.15 -16.15 -2.78
C ARG A 49 -20.78 -16.47 -3.37
N PRO A 50 -19.70 -15.89 -2.82
CA PRO A 50 -18.37 -16.19 -3.27
C PRO A 50 -18.00 -17.63 -2.89
N GLU A 51 -17.54 -18.39 -3.88
CA GLU A 51 -16.96 -19.72 -3.71
C GLU A 51 -15.47 -19.65 -4.05
N THR A 52 -14.64 -20.29 -3.24
CA THR A 52 -13.20 -20.36 -3.48
C THR A 52 -12.88 -21.75 -4.00
N ILE A 53 -12.31 -21.81 -5.20
CA ILE A 53 -11.80 -23.03 -5.82
C ILE A 53 -10.27 -22.99 -5.85
N CYS A 54 -9.64 -24.14 -5.65
CA CYS A 54 -8.19 -24.27 -5.71
C CYS A 54 -7.79 -24.83 -7.08
N ILE A 55 -6.97 -24.10 -7.82
CA ILE A 55 -6.38 -24.55 -9.09
C ILE A 55 -4.95 -25.03 -8.81
N PRO A 56 -4.68 -26.34 -8.87
CA PRO A 56 -3.32 -26.86 -8.71
C PRO A 56 -2.49 -26.58 -9.96
N GLY A 57 -1.22 -26.26 -9.77
CA GLY A 57 -0.20 -26.15 -10.80
C GLY A 57 1.03 -26.98 -10.45
N ASP A 58 1.96 -27.06 -11.40
CA ASP A 58 3.17 -27.87 -11.25
C ASP A 58 4.13 -27.32 -10.18
N TYR A 59 4.04 -26.02 -9.88
CA TYR A 59 4.94 -25.30 -8.97
C TYR A 59 4.21 -24.61 -7.81
N GLY A 60 2.92 -24.88 -7.62
CA GLY A 60 2.10 -24.29 -6.55
C GLY A 60 0.61 -24.50 -6.79
N ALA A 61 -0.23 -23.84 -6.01
CA ALA A 61 -1.67 -23.80 -6.26
C ALA A 61 -2.19 -22.38 -6.07
N VAL A 62 -3.22 -22.02 -6.81
CA VAL A 62 -3.86 -20.70 -6.75
C VAL A 62 -5.31 -20.88 -6.33
N ASP A 63 -5.67 -20.25 -5.23
CA ASP A 63 -7.07 -20.14 -4.84
C ASP A 63 -7.73 -18.99 -5.61
N ILE A 64 -8.78 -19.31 -6.36
CA ILE A 64 -9.60 -18.35 -7.09
C ILE A 64 -10.95 -18.25 -6.39
N THR A 65 -11.31 -17.03 -6.00
CA THR A 65 -12.66 -16.74 -5.52
C THR A 65 -13.51 -16.21 -6.66
N LEU A 66 -14.64 -16.85 -6.90
CA LEU A 66 -15.61 -16.50 -7.93
C LEU A 66 -17.01 -16.38 -7.33
N SER A 67 -17.87 -15.55 -7.92
CA SER A 67 -19.27 -15.46 -7.54
C SER A 67 -20.13 -15.34 -8.78
N ARG A 68 -21.33 -15.92 -8.72
CA ARG A 68 -22.32 -15.81 -9.80
C ARG A 68 -23.35 -14.78 -9.43
N PHE A 69 -23.51 -13.78 -10.29
CA PHE A 69 -24.51 -12.75 -10.13
C PHE A 69 -25.68 -12.98 -11.07
N ASN A 70 -26.90 -12.87 -10.55
CA ASN A 70 -28.11 -12.87 -11.36
C ASN A 70 -28.39 -11.44 -11.84
N CYS A 71 -28.75 -11.25 -13.12
CA CYS A 71 -29.10 -9.95 -13.68
C CYS A 71 -28.09 -8.83 -13.34
N SER A 72 -26.80 -9.03 -13.60
CA SER A 72 -25.73 -8.06 -13.31
C SER A 72 -25.35 -7.21 -14.51
N ALA A 73 -24.66 -6.11 -14.23
CA ALA A 73 -23.97 -5.26 -15.20
C ALA A 73 -22.47 -5.31 -14.96
N GLU A 74 -21.71 -5.10 -16.03
CA GLU A 74 -20.27 -4.88 -15.96
C GLU A 74 -19.99 -3.42 -15.60
N ALA A 75 -19.37 -3.19 -14.45
CA ALA A 75 -18.84 -1.89 -14.06
C ALA A 75 -17.35 -1.83 -14.39
N THR A 76 -16.98 -0.92 -15.28
CA THR A 76 -15.58 -0.60 -15.55
C THR A 76 -15.15 0.56 -14.64
N VAL A 77 -14.13 0.33 -13.82
CA VAL A 77 -13.54 1.30 -12.91
C VAL A 77 -12.20 1.76 -13.47
N GLU A 78 -12.13 3.05 -13.80
CA GLU A 78 -10.93 3.74 -14.23
C GLU A 78 -10.60 4.84 -13.23
N ILE A 79 -9.34 4.90 -12.81
CA ILE A 79 -8.87 5.88 -11.84
C ILE A 79 -7.65 6.57 -12.42
N LEU A 80 -7.80 7.86 -12.62
CA LEU A 80 -6.75 8.77 -13.04
C LEU A 80 -6.23 9.50 -11.79
N ILE A 81 -4.93 9.38 -11.52
CA ILE A 81 -4.25 10.20 -10.52
C ILE A 81 -3.57 11.33 -11.26
N SER A 82 -4.16 12.52 -11.22
CA SER A 82 -3.71 13.68 -12.02
C SER A 82 -2.56 14.45 -11.37
N GLU A 83 -2.52 14.54 -10.04
CA GLU A 83 -1.53 15.32 -9.29
C GLU A 83 -1.03 14.53 -8.08
N VAL A 84 0.30 14.47 -7.91
CA VAL A 84 0.95 13.80 -6.78
C VAL A 84 1.96 14.77 -6.17
N GLN A 85 1.70 15.22 -4.95
CA GLN A 85 2.57 16.15 -4.23
C GLN A 85 3.72 15.43 -3.52
N SER A 86 3.45 14.22 -3.02
CA SER A 86 4.44 13.34 -2.40
C SER A 86 3.97 11.90 -2.59
N SER A 87 4.90 10.94 -2.51
CA SER A 87 4.55 9.52 -2.63
C SER A 87 3.62 9.07 -1.51
N PHE A 88 2.63 8.24 -1.83
CA PHE A 88 1.71 7.64 -0.86
C PHE A 88 1.38 6.20 -1.23
N ASN A 89 1.05 5.38 -0.23
CA ASN A 89 0.44 4.08 -0.41
C ASN A 89 -1.05 4.26 -0.64
N LEU A 90 -1.56 3.57 -1.65
CA LEU A 90 -2.97 3.53 -1.98
C LEU A 90 -3.43 2.08 -1.95
N LEU A 91 -4.40 1.81 -1.08
CA LEU A 91 -5.24 0.62 -1.16
C LEU A 91 -6.59 1.03 -1.73
N LEU A 92 -6.98 0.36 -2.81
CA LEU A 92 -8.28 0.52 -3.43
C LEU A 92 -9.05 -0.78 -3.32
N GLY A 93 -10.09 -0.73 -2.49
CA GLY A 93 -11.09 -1.77 -2.35
C GLY A 93 -12.33 -1.47 -3.18
N CYS A 94 -13.02 -2.53 -3.55
CA CYS A 94 -14.34 -2.48 -4.14
C CYS A 94 -15.27 -3.43 -3.37
N LEU A 95 -16.37 -2.88 -2.87
CA LEU A 95 -17.43 -3.61 -2.20
C LEU A 95 -18.66 -3.56 -3.10
N THR A 96 -19.23 -4.72 -3.40
CA THR A 96 -20.53 -4.81 -4.10
C THR A 96 -21.56 -5.22 -3.06
N SER A 97 -22.77 -4.65 -3.09
CA SER A 97 -23.79 -4.88 -2.04
C SER A 97 -24.12 -6.36 -1.76
N ASP A 98 -23.94 -7.22 -2.77
CA ASP A 98 -24.23 -8.65 -2.70
C ASP A 98 -23.02 -9.53 -2.34
N LEU A 99 -21.84 -8.94 -2.12
CA LEU A 99 -20.63 -9.64 -1.67
C LEU A 99 -20.20 -9.11 -0.30
N ASP A 100 -19.95 -10.04 0.60
CA ASP A 100 -19.38 -9.82 1.93
C ASP A 100 -17.85 -9.72 1.93
N LYS A 101 -17.22 -9.83 0.74
CA LYS A 101 -15.77 -9.73 0.55
C LYS A 101 -15.41 -8.51 -0.28
N GLU A 102 -14.42 -7.75 0.20
CA GLU A 102 -13.80 -6.66 -0.54
C GLU A 102 -12.95 -7.22 -1.69
N ILE A 103 -13.19 -6.73 -2.90
CA ILE A 103 -12.37 -7.01 -4.07
C ILE A 103 -11.25 -5.98 -4.10
N ARG A 104 -9.99 -6.41 -4.01
CA ARG A 104 -8.84 -5.50 -4.12
C ARG A 104 -8.62 -5.14 -5.58
N LEU A 105 -8.77 -3.86 -5.91
CA LEU A 105 -8.55 -3.34 -7.26
C LEU A 105 -7.13 -2.79 -7.44
N PHE A 106 -6.54 -2.25 -6.37
CA PHE A 106 -5.17 -1.74 -6.37
C PHE A 106 -4.57 -1.82 -4.96
N ASP A 107 -3.28 -2.18 -4.91
CA ASP A 107 -2.45 -2.11 -3.72
C ASP A 107 -1.04 -1.70 -4.15
N GLY A 108 -0.59 -0.53 -3.72
CA GLY A 108 0.80 -0.13 -3.93
C GLY A 108 1.09 1.35 -3.74
N VAL A 109 2.34 1.70 -4.03
CA VAL A 109 2.85 3.06 -3.93
C VAL A 109 2.50 3.85 -5.20
N ILE A 110 2.02 5.07 -5.01
CA ILE A 110 1.85 6.10 -6.02
C ILE A 110 2.89 7.19 -5.76
N SER A 111 3.82 7.38 -6.70
CA SER A 111 4.88 8.40 -6.61
C SER A 111 4.77 9.50 -7.66
N GLU A 112 3.94 9.32 -8.68
CA GLU A 112 3.72 10.25 -9.78
C GLU A 112 2.30 10.12 -10.34
N SER A 113 1.88 11.12 -11.12
CA SER A 113 0.60 11.09 -11.81
C SER A 113 0.56 9.97 -12.83
N ARG A 114 -0.49 9.17 -12.80
CA ARG A 114 -0.67 8.03 -13.69
C ARG A 114 -2.11 7.55 -13.71
N ASP A 115 -2.42 6.84 -14.78
CA ASP A 115 -3.61 6.00 -14.83
C ASP A 115 -3.34 4.69 -14.11
N LEU A 116 -4.27 4.29 -13.26
CA LEU A 116 -4.27 2.93 -12.72
C LEU A 116 -4.85 1.97 -13.77
N LYS A 117 -4.45 0.70 -13.67
CA LYS A 117 -5.00 -0.35 -14.52
C LYS A 117 -6.52 -0.35 -14.41
N ARG A 118 -7.20 -0.36 -15.56
CA ARG A 118 -8.65 -0.51 -15.64
C ARG A 118 -9.07 -1.80 -14.96
N SER A 119 -10.00 -1.68 -14.02
CA SER A 119 -10.59 -2.81 -13.32
C SER A 119 -12.01 -3.03 -13.82
N VAL A 120 -12.42 -4.29 -13.91
CA VAL A 120 -13.75 -4.68 -14.35
C VAL A 120 -14.40 -5.48 -13.22
N VAL A 121 -15.57 -5.03 -12.77
CA VAL A 121 -16.30 -5.64 -11.63
C VAL A 121 -17.74 -5.89 -12.05
N ALA A 122 -18.26 -7.08 -11.78
CA ALA A 122 -19.68 -7.38 -11.96
C ALA A 122 -20.50 -6.82 -10.78
N VAL A 123 -21.60 -6.14 -11.07
CA VAL A 123 -22.49 -5.53 -10.06
C VAL A 123 -23.93 -5.96 -10.37
N THR A 124 -24.64 -6.51 -9.39
CA THR A 124 -26.06 -6.86 -9.54
C THR A 124 -26.89 -5.62 -9.91
N ARG A 125 -27.90 -5.79 -10.75
CA ARG A 125 -28.86 -4.72 -11.05
C ARG A 125 -29.55 -4.25 -9.77
N ASP A 126 -29.77 -2.94 -9.68
CA ASP A 126 -30.37 -2.26 -8.53
C ASP A 126 -29.53 -2.32 -7.23
N SER A 127 -28.26 -2.72 -7.32
CA SER A 127 -27.27 -2.70 -6.22
C SER A 127 -26.26 -1.56 -6.40
N PHE A 128 -25.43 -1.33 -5.38
CA PHE A 128 -24.37 -0.32 -5.38
C PHE A 128 -22.97 -0.95 -5.48
N ILE A 129 -22.06 -0.17 -6.03
CA ILE A 129 -20.61 -0.40 -5.96
C ILE A 129 -20.01 0.69 -5.07
N ASP A 130 -19.43 0.27 -3.96
CA ASP A 130 -18.74 1.15 -3.03
C ASP A 130 -17.23 1.01 -3.24
N LEU A 131 -16.60 2.10 -3.66
CA LEU A 131 -15.15 2.17 -3.80
C LEU A 131 -14.54 2.71 -2.51
N LYS A 132 -13.68 1.91 -1.90
CA LYS A 132 -13.01 2.23 -0.64
C LYS A 132 -11.55 2.60 -0.92
N PHE A 133 -11.20 3.83 -0.57
CA PHE A 133 -9.83 4.34 -0.73
C PHE A 133 -9.20 4.43 0.66
N GLU A 134 -8.11 3.70 0.87
CA GLU A 134 -7.23 3.89 2.03
C GLU A 134 -5.93 4.49 1.52
N VAL A 135 -5.66 5.72 1.93
CA VAL A 135 -4.46 6.47 1.57
C VAL A 135 -3.60 6.62 2.80
N GLY A 136 -2.39 6.09 2.74
CA GLY A 136 -1.39 6.21 3.81
C GLY A 136 -0.11 6.82 3.28
N ALA A 137 0.42 7.83 3.95
CA ALA A 137 1.86 8.08 3.86
C ALA A 137 2.53 6.95 4.65
N ASP A 138 3.46 6.20 4.02
CA ASP A 138 4.28 5.14 4.62
C ASP A 138 4.06 4.91 6.13
N LEU A 139 3.27 3.87 6.46
CA LEU A 139 3.42 3.22 7.76
C LEU A 139 4.84 2.63 7.76
N ASP A 140 5.72 3.19 8.60
CA ASP A 140 7.10 2.75 8.86
C ASP A 140 8.21 3.13 7.86
N LYS A 141 8.28 4.41 7.46
CA LYS A 141 9.57 4.99 7.02
C LYS A 141 10.07 6.06 7.98
N GLU A 142 11.19 5.76 8.63
CA GLU A 142 12.01 6.73 9.35
C GLU A 142 12.37 7.90 8.41
N ILE A 143 11.88 9.10 8.71
CA ILE A 143 12.21 10.30 7.95
C ILE A 143 13.66 10.68 8.26
N ARG A 144 14.56 10.49 7.30
CA ARG A 144 15.96 10.90 7.45
C ARG A 144 16.08 12.42 7.46
N LEU A 145 16.35 12.99 8.64
CA LEU A 145 16.55 14.44 8.80
C LEU A 145 17.96 14.89 8.43
N PHE A 146 18.96 14.02 8.56
CA PHE A 146 20.36 14.31 8.29
C PHE A 146 21.17 13.04 8.01
N ASP A 147 22.09 13.12 7.05
CA ASP A 147 23.15 12.14 6.81
C ASP A 147 24.42 12.91 6.39
N GLY A 148 25.53 12.67 7.08
CA GLY A 148 26.78 13.35 6.80
C GLY A 148 27.80 13.34 7.94
N VAL A 149 29.02 13.76 7.61
CA VAL A 149 30.14 13.85 8.56
C VAL A 149 30.15 15.22 9.23
N ILE A 150 30.28 15.25 10.56
CA ILE A 150 30.43 16.47 11.36
C ILE A 150 31.86 16.47 11.95
N SER A 151 32.70 17.41 11.50
CA SER A 151 34.08 17.54 11.97
C SER A 151 34.29 18.60 13.05
N GLU A 152 33.28 19.46 13.28
CA GLU A 152 33.32 20.54 14.27
C GLU A 152 31.91 20.86 14.80
N SER A 153 31.82 21.56 15.93
CA SER A 153 30.54 21.98 16.51
C SER A 153 29.82 22.95 15.58
N ARG A 154 28.57 22.63 15.24
CA ARG A 154 27.72 23.43 14.35
C ARG A 154 26.25 23.12 14.57
N ASP A 155 25.41 24.08 14.19
CA ASP A 155 23.99 23.83 13.99
C ASP A 155 23.76 23.03 12.71
N LEU A 156 22.79 22.12 12.75
CA LEU A 156 22.27 21.46 11.56
C LEU A 156 21.11 22.26 10.97
N LYS A 157 20.79 22.00 9.70
CA LYS A 157 19.61 22.61 9.07
C LYS A 157 18.35 22.20 9.83
N ARG A 158 17.46 23.17 10.06
CA ARG A 158 16.17 22.92 10.69
C ARG A 158 15.31 22.08 9.76
N SER A 159 14.67 21.06 10.32
CA SER A 159 13.67 20.25 9.64
C SER A 159 12.29 20.56 10.22
N VAL A 160 11.27 20.54 9.38
CA VAL A 160 9.87 20.72 9.79
C VAL A 160 9.12 19.45 9.44
N VAL A 161 8.49 18.84 10.45
CA VAL A 161 7.71 17.61 10.30
C VAL A 161 6.33 17.81 10.93
N ALA A 162 5.29 17.24 10.31
CA ALA A 162 3.95 17.22 10.85
C ALA A 162 3.77 15.96 11.70
N VAL A 163 3.21 16.11 12.90
CA VAL A 163 2.99 15.04 13.86
C VAL A 163 1.49 14.97 14.16
N THR A 164 0.93 13.77 14.24
CA THR A 164 -0.48 13.56 14.56
C THR A 164 -0.79 14.08 15.97
N ARG A 165 -1.98 14.65 16.17
CA ARG A 165 -2.42 15.09 17.50
C ARG A 165 -2.38 13.93 18.50
N ASP A 166 -1.98 14.22 19.73
CA ASP A 166 -1.88 13.25 20.85
C ASP A 166 -0.86 12.11 20.62
N SER A 167 0.08 12.30 19.68
CA SER A 167 1.15 11.32 19.40
C SER A 167 2.53 11.79 19.88
N PHE A 168 3.57 11.05 19.52
CA PHE A 168 4.96 11.35 19.84
C PHE A 168 5.77 11.50 18.55
N ILE A 169 6.85 12.27 18.62
CA ILE A 169 7.94 12.19 17.66
C ILE A 169 9.10 11.45 18.32
N ASP A 170 9.48 10.33 17.73
CA ASP A 170 10.64 9.54 18.12
C ASP A 170 11.79 9.83 17.15
N LEU A 171 12.92 10.29 17.69
CA LEU A 171 14.11 10.59 16.92
C LEU A 171 15.20 9.58 17.27
N LYS A 172 15.68 8.90 16.25
CA LYS A 172 16.79 7.97 16.33
C LYS A 172 18.07 8.63 15.79
N PHE A 173 19.16 8.43 16.50
CA PHE A 173 20.48 8.92 16.15
C PHE A 173 21.42 7.73 16.06
N GLU A 174 22.07 7.56 14.91
CA GLU A 174 23.14 6.59 14.70
C GLU A 174 24.46 7.35 14.60
N VAL A 175 25.33 7.22 15.61
CA VAL A 175 26.55 8.03 15.74
C VAL A 175 27.77 7.14 15.86
N GLY A 176 28.79 7.35 15.03
CA GLY A 176 30.07 6.67 15.16
C GLY A 176 31.09 7.13 14.14
N ALA A 177 32.32 6.63 14.28
CA ALA A 177 33.42 6.94 13.36
C ALA A 177 33.24 6.29 11.98
N PHE A 178 32.58 5.12 11.92
CA PHE A 178 32.28 4.39 10.70
C PHE A 178 30.85 3.83 10.76
N PRO A 179 30.16 3.65 9.62
CA PRO A 179 28.79 3.11 9.59
C PRO A 179 28.62 1.76 10.28
N SER A 180 29.66 0.92 10.26
CA SER A 180 29.66 -0.40 10.90
C SER A 180 29.80 -0.35 12.44
N SER A 181 30.03 0.83 13.01
CA SER A 181 30.26 1.04 14.44
C SER A 181 29.41 2.19 14.99
N PHE A 182 28.22 2.39 14.44
CA PHE A 182 27.29 3.39 14.95
C PHE A 182 26.61 2.91 16.23
N ASP A 183 26.66 3.75 17.25
CA ASP A 183 25.85 3.59 18.45
C ASP A 183 24.48 4.25 18.24
N GLN A 184 23.43 3.57 18.70
CA GLN A 184 22.07 4.04 18.56
C GLN A 184 21.61 4.78 19.82
N HIS A 185 21.07 5.98 19.63
CA HIS A 185 20.45 6.78 20.69
C HIS A 185 19.04 7.19 20.27
N TYR A 186 18.12 7.21 21.22
CA TYR A 186 16.71 7.53 20.99
C TYR A 186 16.25 8.64 21.93
N VAL A 187 15.49 9.59 21.40
CA VAL A 187 14.78 10.62 22.18
C VAL A 187 13.37 10.76 21.65
N SER A 188 12.42 10.97 22.57
CA SER A 188 10.99 10.99 22.28
C SER A 188 10.38 12.25 22.84
N PHE A 189 9.58 12.95 22.04
CA PHE A 189 8.86 14.14 22.47
C PHE A 189 7.37 13.97 22.24
N LYS A 190 6.56 14.28 23.26
CA LYS A 190 5.10 14.26 23.13
C LYS A 190 4.61 15.50 22.39
N GLU A 191 3.66 15.33 21.48
CA GLU A 191 3.05 16.44 20.73
C GLU A 191 2.43 17.49 21.66
N LYS A 192 2.57 18.76 21.26
CA LYS A 192 2.00 19.92 21.92
C LYS A 192 1.40 20.86 20.90
N ILE A 193 0.29 21.51 21.28
CA ILE A 193 -0.35 22.56 20.48
C ILE A 193 0.68 23.63 20.13
N HIS A 194 1.30 24.26 21.13
CA HIS A 194 2.40 25.21 21.01
C HIS A 194 3.41 24.94 22.14
N GLY A 195 4.69 25.23 21.91
CA GLY A 195 5.69 25.12 22.96
C GLY A 195 7.10 24.85 22.44
N TYR A 196 7.97 24.49 23.37
CA TYR A 196 9.36 24.20 23.12
C TYR A 196 9.84 23.09 24.05
N ASP A 197 10.64 22.16 23.53
CA ASP A 197 11.28 21.09 24.28
C ASP A 197 12.75 20.98 23.90
N THR A 198 13.58 20.65 24.88
CA THR A 198 15.00 20.36 24.68
C THR A 198 15.37 19.06 25.37
N GLN A 199 16.15 18.23 24.69
CA GLN A 199 16.81 17.09 25.30
C GLN A 199 18.25 17.01 24.81
N GLU A 200 19.14 16.54 25.68
CA GLU A 200 20.56 16.35 25.34
C GLU A 200 20.91 14.87 25.30
N ILE A 201 21.74 14.50 24.32
CA ILE A 201 22.30 13.17 24.15
C ILE A 201 23.81 13.30 24.28
N LYS A 202 24.38 12.64 25.29
CA LYS A 202 25.82 12.56 25.45
C LYS A 202 26.34 11.29 24.79
N THR A 203 27.24 11.45 23.83
CA THR A 203 27.94 10.35 23.15
C THR A 203 29.44 10.44 23.46
N ASP A 204 30.20 9.44 23.04
CA ASP A 204 31.67 9.47 23.13
C ASP A 204 32.30 10.53 22.21
N PHE A 205 31.56 10.99 21.19
CA PHE A 205 32.05 11.94 20.18
C PHE A 205 31.65 13.39 20.49
N ALA A 206 30.41 13.61 20.96
CA ALA A 206 29.85 14.93 21.16
C ALA A 206 28.66 14.93 22.14
N LEU A 207 28.34 16.12 22.66
CA LEU A 207 27.06 16.42 23.29
C LEU A 207 26.11 16.99 22.21
N ILE A 208 25.01 16.30 21.95
CA ILE A 208 24.01 16.69 20.95
C ILE A 208 22.82 17.29 21.68
N SER A 209 22.46 18.53 21.38
CA SER A 209 21.25 19.17 21.90
C SER A 209 20.15 19.13 20.84
N VAL A 210 19.03 18.51 21.18
CA VAL A 210 17.87 18.36 20.30
C VAL A 210 16.77 19.29 20.77
N ASN A 211 16.44 20.27 19.94
CA ASN A 211 15.47 21.32 20.24
C ASN A 211 14.26 21.19 19.34
N VAL A 212 13.08 20.95 19.92
CA VAL A 212 11.80 20.83 19.21
C VAL A 212 10.95 22.04 19.52
N THR A 213 10.47 22.73 18.48
CA THR A 213 9.51 23.83 18.61
C THR A 213 8.17 23.37 18.04
N TRP A 214 7.12 23.52 18.83
CA TRP A 214 5.77 23.12 18.44
C TRP A 214 4.96 24.33 17.99
N SER A 215 4.27 24.18 16.87
CA SER A 215 3.39 25.21 16.32
C SER A 215 2.18 24.52 15.71
N THR A 216 0.98 25.02 16.01
CA THR A 216 -0.25 24.44 15.45
C THR A 216 -0.36 24.82 14.00
N LEU A 217 -0.51 23.82 13.14
CA LEU A 217 -0.97 24.04 11.77
C LEU A 217 -2.46 24.40 11.84
N PRO A 218 -2.90 25.50 11.21
CA PRO A 218 -4.31 25.86 11.19
C PRO A 218 -5.10 24.66 10.65
N ALA A 219 -6.09 24.20 11.43
CA ALA A 219 -7.03 23.22 10.93
C ALA A 219 -7.70 23.84 9.70
N GLY A 220 -7.57 23.20 8.54
CA GLY A 220 -8.32 23.60 7.37
C GLY A 220 -9.78 23.68 7.77
N LEU A 221 -10.35 24.87 7.75
CA LEU A 221 -11.80 25.07 7.86
C LEU A 221 -12.40 24.27 6.70
N LYS A 222 -13.10 23.19 7.04
CA LYS A 222 -13.99 22.50 6.09
C LYS A 222 -15.18 23.39 5.79
#